data_AF-A0A968XR44-F1
#
_entry.id   AF-A0A968XR44-F1
#
_cell.length_a   1.000
_cell.length_b   1.000
_cell.length_c   1.000
_cell.angle_alpha   90.00
_cell.angle_beta   90.00
_cell.angle_gamma   90.00
#
_symmetry.space_group_name_H-M   'P 1'
#
loop_
_entity.id
_entity.type
_entity.pdbx_description
1 polymer ?
#
loop_
_entity_poly.entity_id
_entity_poly.type
_entity_poly.pdbx_seq_one_letter_code
_entity_poly.pdbx_strand_id
1 'polypeptide(L)'
;MIESLRDSYDYIVLDSAPLASVTDTRVAALFADKLIYCIRWGQNMIGAAEESIRGLREANIEPVGAVLTMVDMKKHAQYGYGDIGQYYTQSQKYYVN
;
A
#
# COMPACT_ATOMS: atom_id res chain seq x y z
N MET A 1 -22.30 2.60 9.99
CA MET A 1 -21.18 2.21 10.87
C MET A 1 -19.92 3.01 10.56
N ILE A 2 -19.43 3.05 9.32
CA ILE A 2 -18.30 3.93 8.96
C ILE A 2 -18.65 5.41 9.17
N GLU A 3 -19.85 5.85 8.76
CA GLU A 3 -20.32 7.24 8.98
C GLU A 3 -20.22 7.68 10.45
N SER A 4 -20.68 6.88 11.40
CA SER A 4 -20.60 7.22 12.83
C SER A 4 -19.16 7.28 13.36
N LEU A 5 -18.22 6.57 12.73
CA LEU A 5 -16.80 6.66 13.11
C LEU A 5 -16.18 7.96 12.58
N ARG A 6 -16.66 8.50 11.46
CA ARG A 6 -16.19 9.79 10.91
C ARG A 6 -16.45 10.94 11.88
N ASP A 7 -17.51 10.85 12.68
CA ASP A 7 -17.82 11.86 13.71
C ASP A 7 -16.87 11.81 14.92
N SER A 8 -16.18 10.68 15.13
CA SER A 8 -15.38 10.43 16.33
C SER A 8 -13.87 10.44 16.10
N TYR A 9 -13.42 10.38 14.85
CA TYR A 9 -12.01 10.26 14.48
C TYR A 9 -11.66 11.19 13.31
N ASP A 10 -10.51 11.87 13.42
CA ASP A 10 -9.99 12.71 12.33
C ASP A 10 -9.53 11.87 11.12
N TYR A 11 -9.03 10.65 11.38
CA TYR A 11 -8.56 9.72 10.37
C TYR A 11 -9.00 8.30 10.70
N ILE A 12 -9.45 7.58 9.67
CA ILE A 12 -9.82 6.17 9.76
C ILE A 12 -8.97 5.41 8.75
N VAL A 13 -8.20 4.43 9.24
CA VAL A 13 -7.41 3.52 8.39
C VAL A 13 -8.17 2.21 8.26
N LEU A 14 -8.53 1.87 7.03
CA LEU A 14 -9.13 0.58 6.71
C LEU A 14 -8.02 -0.37 6.23
N ASP A 15 -7.69 -1.36 7.05
CA ASP A 15 -6.81 -2.45 6.63
C ASP A 15 -7.63 -3.58 6.00
N SER A 16 -7.14 -4.14 4.89
CA SER A 16 -7.91 -5.09 4.07
C SER A 16 -7.02 -6.20 3.53
N ALA A 17 -7.65 -7.31 3.15
CA ALA A 17 -6.97 -8.44 2.55
C ALA A 17 -6.38 -8.09 1.16
N PRO A 18 -5.51 -8.94 0.58
CA PRO A 18 -4.98 -8.69 -0.76
C PRO A 18 -6.09 -8.53 -1.80
N LEU A 19 -6.01 -7.45 -2.60
CA LEU A 19 -6.97 -7.10 -3.65
C LEU A 19 -7.21 -8.20 -4.70
N ALA A 20 -6.20 -9.06 -4.91
CA ALA A 20 -6.27 -10.16 -5.87
C ALA A 20 -7.16 -11.33 -5.41
N SER A 21 -7.49 -11.43 -4.12
CA SER A 21 -8.14 -12.63 -3.56
C SER A 21 -9.53 -12.41 -2.99
N VAL A 22 -9.95 -11.18 -2.70
CA VAL A 22 -11.17 -10.96 -1.89
C VAL A 22 -12.02 -9.80 -2.40
N THR A 23 -13.26 -10.10 -2.80
CA THR A 23 -14.29 -9.14 -3.20
C THR A 23 -14.58 -8.11 -2.10
N ASP A 24 -14.54 -8.51 -0.84
CA ASP A 24 -14.83 -7.64 0.31
C ASP A 24 -13.86 -6.46 0.42
N THR A 25 -12.62 -6.63 -0.05
CA THR A 25 -11.63 -5.54 -0.08
C THR A 25 -12.04 -4.45 -1.06
N ARG A 26 -12.62 -4.82 -2.20
CA ARG A 26 -13.15 -3.84 -3.17
C ARG A 26 -14.37 -3.12 -2.62
N VAL A 27 -15.22 -3.81 -1.87
CA VAL A 27 -16.38 -3.20 -1.21
C VAL A 27 -15.94 -2.23 -0.12
N ALA A 28 -14.95 -2.60 0.70
CA ALA A 28 -14.39 -1.72 1.73
C ALA A 28 -13.79 -0.44 1.12
N ALA A 29 -13.13 -0.56 -0.04
CA ALA A 29 -12.55 0.57 -0.76
C ALA A 29 -13.61 1.60 -1.21
N LEU A 30 -14.87 1.20 -1.44
CA LEU A 30 -15.95 2.14 -1.80
C LEU A 30 -16.33 3.08 -0.64
N PHE A 31 -15.99 2.74 0.60
CA PHE A 31 -16.24 3.58 1.78
C PHE A 31 -15.06 4.48 2.15
N ALA A 32 -13.90 4.27 1.50
CA ALA A 32 -12.70 5.04 1.75
C ALA A 32 -12.63 6.28 0.84
N ASP A 33 -12.24 7.42 1.40
CA ASP A 33 -12.05 8.65 0.60
C ASP A 33 -10.81 8.58 -0.31
N LYS A 34 -9.83 7.77 0.11
CA LYS A 34 -8.53 7.59 -0.53
C LYS A 34 -8.12 6.13 -0.39
N LEU A 35 -7.55 5.58 -1.45
CA LEU A 35 -6.96 4.25 -1.45
C LEU A 35 -5.48 4.32 -1.79
N ILE A 36 -4.63 3.67 -0.99
CA ILE A 36 -3.21 3.50 -1.26
C ILE A 36 -2.99 2.03 -1.62
N TYR A 37 -2.35 1.79 -2.77
CA TYR A 37 -2.09 0.43 -3.24
C TYR A 37 -0.73 -0.09 -2.77
N CYS A 38 -0.74 -1.09 -1.89
CA CYS A 38 0.49 -1.67 -1.32
C CYS A 38 1.00 -2.86 -2.13
N ILE A 39 2.25 -2.80 -2.60
CA ILE A 39 2.88 -3.82 -3.43
C ILE A 39 4.10 -4.38 -2.69
N ARG A 40 4.14 -5.69 -2.46
CA ARG A 40 5.30 -6.32 -1.84
C ARG A 40 6.48 -6.39 -2.83
N TRP A 41 7.63 -5.85 -2.41
CA TRP A 41 8.85 -5.88 -3.20
C TRP A 41 9.36 -7.32 -3.41
N GLY A 42 9.81 -7.62 -4.63
CA GLY A 42 10.45 -8.88 -4.99
C GLY A 42 9.55 -10.12 -5.03
N GLN A 43 8.25 -9.99 -4.75
CA GLN A 43 7.29 -11.11 -4.82
C GLN A 43 6.22 -10.95 -5.90
N ASN A 44 5.71 -9.75 -6.12
CA ASN A 44 4.65 -9.54 -7.09
C ASN A 44 5.25 -9.44 -8.51
N MET A 45 4.79 -10.30 -9.43
CA MET A 45 4.99 -10.09 -10.87
C MET A 45 4.28 -8.79 -11.26
N ILE A 46 4.95 -7.92 -12.01
CA ILE A 46 4.41 -6.62 -12.46
C ILE A 46 2.99 -6.77 -13.04
N GLY A 47 2.76 -7.82 -13.85
CA GLY A 47 1.44 -8.10 -14.42
C GLY A 47 0.32 -8.33 -13.40
N ALA A 48 0.61 -8.92 -12.23
CA ALA A 48 -0.40 -9.09 -11.18
C ALA A 48 -0.79 -7.75 -10.54
N ALA A 49 0.17 -6.83 -10.43
CA ALA A 49 -0.11 -5.47 -9.95
C ALA A 49 -0.93 -4.68 -10.97
N GLU A 50 -0.58 -4.77 -12.27
CA GLU A 50 -1.34 -4.15 -13.37
C GLU A 50 -2.78 -4.66 -13.41
N GLU A 51 -2.98 -5.98 -13.27
CA GLU A 51 -4.32 -6.57 -13.30
C GLU A 51 -5.16 -6.16 -12.08
N SER A 52 -4.53 -6.04 -10.91
CA SER A 52 -5.22 -5.55 -9.71
C SER A 52 -5.65 -4.10 -9.85
N ILE A 53 -4.80 -3.24 -10.43
CA ILE A 53 -5.13 -1.84 -10.71
C ILE A 53 -6.24 -1.74 -11.77
N ARG A 54 -6.20 -2.58 -12.81
CA ARG A 54 -7.26 -2.65 -13.82
C ARG A 54 -8.60 -2.99 -13.17
N GLY A 55 -8.63 -4.03 -12.32
CA GLY A 55 -9.85 -4.44 -11.63
C GLY A 55 -10.39 -3.40 -10.65
N LEU A 56 -9.52 -2.58 -10.03
CA LEU A 56 -9.93 -1.43 -9.23
C LEU A 56 -10.59 -0.34 -10.10
N ARG A 57 -9.97 -0.01 -11.23
CA ARG A 57 -10.50 0.99 -12.19
C ARG A 57 -11.84 0.60 -12.77
N GLU A 58 -12.03 -0.67 -13.11
CA GLU A 58 -13.32 -1.22 -13.56
C GLU A 58 -14.42 -1.06 -12.49
N ALA A 59 -14.04 -1.04 -11.22
CA ALA A 59 -14.94 -0.75 -10.10
C ALA A 59 -15.06 0.76 -9.78
N ASN A 60 -14.55 1.65 -10.64
CA ASN A 60 -14.45 3.09 -10.43
C ASN A 60 -13.67 3.50 -9.18
N ILE A 61 -12.68 2.70 -8.78
CA ILE A 61 -11.78 2.97 -7.68
C ILE A 61 -10.39 3.29 -8.25
N GLU A 62 -9.92 4.52 -8.06
CA GLU A 62 -8.56 4.91 -8.46
C GLU A 62 -7.69 5.08 -7.20
N PRO A 63 -6.60 4.29 -7.06
CA PRO A 63 -5.60 4.55 -6.02
C PRO A 63 -5.00 5.94 -6.16
N VAL A 64 -4.78 6.65 -5.04
CA VAL A 64 -4.06 7.93 -5.08
C VAL A 64 -2.56 7.77 -5.29
N GLY A 65 -2.06 6.55 -5.13
CA GLY A 65 -0.67 6.19 -5.33
C GLY A 65 -0.42 4.74 -4.93
N ALA A 66 0.82 4.29 -5.14
CA ALA A 66 1.28 2.97 -4.75
C ALA A 66 2.50 3.06 -3.82
N VAL A 67 2.61 2.10 -2.90
CA VAL A 67 3.71 2.00 -1.95
C VAL A 67 4.35 0.62 -2.08
N LEU A 68 5.68 0.57 -2.21
CA LEU A 68 6.43 -0.68 -2.10
C LEU A 68 6.64 -1.05 -0.63
N THR A 69 6.18 -2.22 -0.24
CA THR A 69 6.31 -2.76 1.11
C THR A 69 7.36 -3.86 1.16
N MET A 70 7.94 -4.09 2.35
CA MET A 70 8.93 -5.14 2.61
C MET A 70 10.15 -5.09 1.67
N VAL A 71 10.61 -3.88 1.35
CA VAL A 71 11.80 -3.67 0.53
C VAL A 71 13.04 -4.14 1.29
N ASP A 72 13.84 -5.01 0.68
CA ASP A 72 15.18 -5.31 1.16
C ASP A 72 16.10 -4.14 0.79
N MET A 73 16.31 -3.23 1.73
CA MET A 73 17.10 -2.01 1.51
C MET A 73 18.56 -2.32 1.16
N LYS A 74 19.12 -3.44 1.63
CA LYS A 74 20.50 -3.84 1.31
C LYS A 74 20.61 -4.23 -0.15
N LYS A 75 19.67 -5.03 -0.64
CA LYS A 75 19.59 -5.38 -2.07
C LYS A 75 19.23 -4.16 -2.92
N HIS A 76 18.30 -3.32 -2.47
CA HIS A 76 17.89 -2.11 -3.17
C HIS A 76 19.07 -1.14 -3.40
N ALA A 77 19.94 -0.97 -2.40
CA ALA A 77 21.15 -0.14 -2.52
C ALA A 77 22.15 -0.67 -3.58
N GLN A 78 22.19 -1.99 -3.82
CA GLN A 78 23.05 -2.59 -4.84
C GLN A 78 22.58 -2.29 -6.28
N TYR A 79 21.31 -1.94 -6.47
CA TYR A 79 20.76 -1.54 -7.78
C TYR A 79 21.09 -0.09 -8.18
N GLY A 80 22.01 0.59 -7.49
CA GLY A 80 22.48 1.94 -7.85
C GLY A 80 21.74 3.10 -7.19
N TYR A 81 20.78 2.83 -6.30
CA TYR A 81 20.07 3.84 -5.50
C TYR A 81 20.71 4.03 -4.10
N GLY A 82 22.03 4.16 -4.07
CA GLY A 82 22.84 4.10 -2.84
C GLY A 82 22.48 5.12 -1.75
N ASP A 83 21.94 6.29 -2.12
CA ASP A 83 21.58 7.35 -1.16
C ASP A 83 20.34 7.00 -0.32
N ILE A 84 19.39 6.25 -0.88
CA ILE A 84 18.12 5.93 -0.21
C ILE A 84 18.34 4.90 0.90
N GLY A 85 19.27 3.96 0.70
CA GLY A 85 19.61 2.94 1.70
C GLY A 85 20.25 3.52 2.96
N GLN A 86 21.08 4.55 2.83
CA GLN A 86 21.73 5.23 3.95
C GLN A 86 20.70 5.98 4.81
N TYR A 87 19.79 6.73 4.19
CA TYR A 87 18.77 7.51 4.89
C TYR A 87 17.81 6.64 5.70
N TYR A 88 17.35 5.51 5.14
CA TYR A 88 16.46 4.57 5.85
C TYR A 88 17.15 3.79 6.98
N THR A 89 18.44 3.49 6.84
CA THR A 89 19.21 2.86 7.93
C THR A 89 19.30 3.78 9.15
N GLN A 90 19.40 5.09 8.92
CA GLN A 90 19.32 6.11 9.98
C GLN A 90 17.93 6.10 10.64
N SER A 91 16.85 6.06 9.84
CA SER A 91 15.46 6.06 10.33
C SER A 91 15.10 4.82 11.14
N GLN A 92 15.51 3.61 10.71
CA GLN A 92 15.19 2.38 11.45
C GLN A 92 15.71 2.41 12.90
N LYS A 93 16.86 3.04 13.17
CA LYS A 93 17.39 3.20 14.54
C LYS A 93 16.43 3.93 15.50
N TYR A 94 15.46 4.69 14.96
CA TYR A 94 14.48 5.42 15.76
C TYR A 94 13.19 4.62 16.02
N TYR A 95 12.89 3.59 15.23
CA TYR A 95 11.66 2.79 15.36
C TYR A 95 11.85 1.45 16.08
N VAL A 96 13.10 1.06 16.38
CA VAL A 96 13.40 -0.05 17.29
C VAL A 96 13.80 0.51 18.67
N ASN A 97 12.82 0.97 19.44
CA ASN A 97 12.88 1.13 20.90
C ASN A 97 11.56 0.65 21.50
#